data_AF-A0A0G2E541-F1
#
_entry.id   AF-A0A0G2E541-F1
#
_cell.length_a   1.000
_cell.length_b   1.000
_cell.length_c   1.000
_cell.angle_alpha   90.00
_cell.angle_beta   90.00
_cell.angle_gamma   90.00
#
_symmetry.space_group_name_H-M   'P 1'
#
loop_
_entity.id
_entity.type
_entity.pdbx_description
1 polymer ?
#
loop_
_entity_poly.entity_id
_entity_poly.type
_entity_poly.pdbx_seq_one_letter_code
_entity_poly.pdbx_strand_id
1 'polypeptide(L)'
;MNAHDERLVHHDAYSFTQRVQAMSSNDPNEDCYGLKLAERLHERFAGEALNWYTYALNQHTRMNLQHNIELWCSALEEQFRFAPEVELTKLQALKYTVQDAREDRNPVDFVQIAVVLGNHLGIQSPEPSPAWEIYLLFDVNLRRSINAQQRLRQLLTSWTMFPKLRMGGMGEFILR
;
A
#
# COMPACT_ATOMS: atom_id res chain seq x y z
N MET A 1 -28.36 -5.10 -11.02
CA MET A 1 -27.79 -5.17 -9.66
C MET A 1 -27.10 -6.52 -9.52
N ASN A 2 -25.78 -6.56 -9.60
CA ASN A 2 -24.97 -7.74 -9.27
C ASN A 2 -23.92 -7.29 -8.26
N ALA A 3 -23.98 -7.87 -7.06
CA ALA A 3 -22.97 -7.79 -6.03
C ALA A 3 -21.83 -8.77 -6.36
N HIS A 4 -20.61 -8.43 -5.93
CA HIS A 4 -19.35 -9.17 -6.06
C HIS A 4 -18.51 -8.90 -7.32
N ASP A 5 -17.93 -7.71 -7.41
CA ASP A 5 -16.56 -7.57 -7.94
C ASP A 5 -15.92 -6.31 -7.32
N GLU A 6 -15.69 -6.34 -5.99
CA GLU A 6 -14.81 -5.38 -5.34
C GLU A 6 -13.36 -5.70 -5.75
N ARG A 7 -13.03 -5.42 -7.01
CA ARG A 7 -11.65 -5.48 -7.49
C ARG A 7 -10.84 -4.48 -6.69
N LEU A 8 -9.80 -4.95 -6.02
CA LEU A 8 -8.93 -4.09 -5.24
C LEU A 8 -8.00 -3.39 -6.21
N VAL A 9 -8.41 -2.18 -6.60
CA VAL A 9 -7.62 -1.27 -7.42
C VAL A 9 -6.56 -0.66 -6.53
N HIS A 10 -5.29 -0.88 -6.87
CA HIS A 10 -4.17 -0.26 -6.19
C HIS A 10 -3.80 1.02 -6.92
N HIS A 11 -3.66 2.11 -6.16
CA HIS A 11 -3.29 3.43 -6.68
C HIS A 11 -1.79 3.72 -6.56
N ASP A 12 -1.03 2.85 -5.88
CA ASP A 12 0.40 2.98 -5.66
C ASP A 12 1.11 1.62 -5.82
N ALA A 13 2.32 1.68 -6.37
CA ALA A 13 3.12 0.50 -6.70
C ALA A 13 3.52 -0.29 -5.46
N TYR A 14 3.88 0.38 -4.38
CA TYR A 14 4.35 -0.24 -3.15
C TYR A 14 3.27 -1.10 -2.47
N SER A 15 2.04 -0.59 -2.32
CA SER A 15 0.95 -1.38 -1.75
C SER A 15 0.63 -2.61 -2.61
N PHE A 16 0.78 -2.49 -3.92
CA PHE A 16 0.64 -3.60 -4.86
C PHE A 16 1.77 -4.63 -4.66
N THR A 17 3.04 -4.20 -4.66
CA THR A 17 4.21 -5.10 -4.54
C THR A 17 4.28 -5.78 -3.18
N GLN A 18 4.00 -5.07 -2.08
CA GLN A 18 3.92 -5.67 -0.73
C GLN A 18 2.90 -6.81 -0.68
N ARG A 19 1.77 -6.65 -1.39
CA ARG A 19 0.74 -7.69 -1.42
C ARG A 19 1.11 -8.86 -2.31
N VAL A 20 1.76 -8.60 -3.44
CA VAL A 20 2.32 -9.63 -4.32
C VAL A 20 3.36 -10.47 -3.57
N GLN A 21 4.27 -9.84 -2.82
CA GLN A 21 5.24 -10.51 -1.95
C GLN A 21 4.57 -11.33 -0.84
N ALA A 22 3.55 -10.77 -0.19
CA ALA A 22 2.80 -11.51 0.82
C ALA A 22 2.11 -12.75 0.22
N MET A 23 1.65 -12.70 -1.03
CA MET A 23 1.06 -13.85 -1.70
C MET A 23 2.09 -14.90 -2.09
N SER A 24 3.25 -14.50 -2.63
CA SER A 24 4.31 -15.45 -2.98
C SER A 24 4.85 -16.21 -1.77
N SER A 25 4.81 -15.59 -0.57
CA SER A 25 5.37 -16.17 0.66
C SER A 25 4.38 -16.98 1.50
N ASN A 26 3.07 -16.89 1.24
CA ASN A 26 2.02 -17.47 2.10
C ASN A 26 1.40 -18.78 1.57
N ASP A 27 1.85 -19.33 0.44
CA ASP A 27 1.33 -20.60 -0.06
C ASP A 27 2.31 -21.76 0.21
N PRO A 28 2.18 -22.47 1.34
CA PRO A 28 3.06 -23.57 1.72
C PRO A 28 2.83 -24.86 0.91
N ASN A 29 1.84 -24.90 0.00
CA ASN A 29 1.46 -26.13 -0.72
C ASN A 29 1.92 -26.18 -2.18
N GLU A 30 2.49 -25.11 -2.72
CA GLU A 30 3.02 -25.09 -4.09
C GLU A 30 4.41 -24.45 -4.13
N ASP A 31 5.45 -25.28 -4.23
CA ASP A 31 6.86 -24.87 -4.42
C ASP A 31 7.09 -23.99 -5.67
N CYS A 32 6.07 -23.78 -6.50
CA CYS A 32 6.12 -22.96 -7.71
C CYS A 32 5.03 -21.88 -7.77
N TYR A 33 4.32 -21.59 -6.67
CA TYR A 33 3.25 -20.58 -6.67
C TYR A 33 3.79 -19.19 -7.06
N GLY A 34 4.94 -18.80 -6.51
CA GLY A 34 5.59 -17.53 -6.86
C GLY A 34 5.97 -17.42 -8.34
N LEU A 35 6.35 -18.53 -8.97
CA LEU A 35 6.68 -18.57 -10.41
C LEU A 35 5.41 -18.41 -11.26
N LYS A 36 4.35 -19.17 -10.97
CA LYS A 36 3.05 -19.03 -11.67
C LYS A 36 2.46 -17.63 -11.52
N LEU A 37 2.64 -17.02 -10.34
CA LEU A 37 2.23 -15.64 -10.08
C LEU A 37 3.06 -14.67 -10.93
N ALA A 38 4.37 -14.84 -10.99
CA ALA A 38 5.27 -14.01 -11.81
C ALA A 38 4.96 -14.11 -13.31
N GLU A 39 4.67 -15.31 -13.83
CA GLU A 39 4.33 -15.53 -15.24
C GLU A 39 3.10 -14.71 -15.65
N ARG A 40 2.11 -14.61 -14.77
CA ARG A 40 0.79 -14.03 -15.07
C ARG A 40 0.57 -12.64 -14.48
N LEU A 41 1.56 -12.06 -13.80
CA LEU A 41 1.39 -10.76 -13.13
C LEU A 41 1.03 -9.65 -14.12
N HIS A 42 1.60 -9.69 -15.32
CA HIS A 42 1.33 -8.72 -16.38
C HIS A 42 -0.14 -8.68 -16.83
N GLU A 43 -0.89 -9.79 -16.68
CA GLU A 43 -2.34 -9.84 -16.99
C GLU A 43 -3.16 -8.93 -16.06
N ARG A 44 -2.57 -8.50 -14.95
CA ARG A 44 -3.22 -7.65 -13.93
C ARG A 44 -2.96 -6.16 -14.13
N PHE A 45 -2.19 -5.77 -15.14
CA PHE A 45 -1.94 -4.37 -15.42
C PHE A 45 -3.04 -3.76 -16.28
N ALA A 46 -3.35 -2.50 -15.98
CA ALA A 46 -4.19 -1.64 -16.79
C ALA A 46 -3.47 -0.32 -17.04
N GLY A 47 -4.00 0.50 -17.95
CA GLY A 47 -3.56 1.88 -18.11
C GLY A 47 -2.05 2.03 -18.36
N GLU A 48 -1.40 2.81 -17.52
CA GLU A 48 0.01 3.18 -17.66
C GLU A 48 0.92 1.98 -17.37
N ALA A 49 0.55 1.14 -16.40
CA ALA A 49 1.26 -0.10 -16.10
C ALA A 49 1.28 -1.08 -17.28
N LEU A 50 0.15 -1.21 -17.98
CA LEU A 50 0.07 -2.08 -19.16
C LEU A 50 0.89 -1.52 -20.33
N ASN A 51 0.86 -0.20 -20.53
CA ASN A 51 1.64 0.46 -21.57
C ASN A 51 3.14 0.33 -21.34
N TRP A 52 3.59 0.54 -20.10
CA TRP A 52 4.99 0.32 -19.72
C TRP A 52 5.43 -1.12 -20.02
N TYR A 53 4.66 -2.12 -19.57
CA TYR A 53 4.99 -3.52 -19.84
C TYR A 53 5.03 -3.84 -21.33
N THR A 54 4.06 -3.32 -22.11
CA THR A 54 3.86 -3.68 -23.52
C THR A 54 4.78 -2.94 -24.48
N TYR A 55 5.19 -1.72 -24.16
CA TYR A 55 5.91 -0.86 -25.09
C TYR A 55 7.27 -0.38 -24.58
N ALA A 56 7.45 -0.20 -23.27
CA ALA A 56 8.71 0.29 -22.71
C ALA A 56 9.72 -0.84 -22.45
N LEU A 57 9.25 -2.02 -22.03
CA LEU A 57 10.13 -3.15 -21.76
C LEU A 57 10.49 -3.92 -23.03
N ASN A 58 11.75 -4.29 -23.20
CA ASN A 58 12.16 -5.22 -24.26
C ASN A 58 11.79 -6.68 -23.91
N GLN A 59 11.80 -7.56 -24.91
CA GLN A 59 11.41 -8.97 -24.76
C GLN A 59 12.25 -9.71 -23.72
N HIS A 60 13.56 -9.47 -23.68
CA HIS A 60 14.46 -10.12 -22.72
C HIS A 60 14.13 -9.74 -21.28
N THR A 61 13.88 -8.46 -21.00
CA THR A 61 13.47 -7.98 -19.69
C THR A 61 12.13 -8.57 -19.26
N ARG A 62 11.15 -8.66 -20.17
CA ARG A 62 9.85 -9.29 -19.86
C ARG A 62 9.99 -10.77 -19.50
N MET A 63 10.81 -11.51 -20.23
CA MET A 63 11.06 -12.91 -19.91
C MET A 63 11.70 -13.03 -18.52
N ASN A 64 12.69 -12.21 -18.19
CA ASN A 64 13.31 -12.26 -16.87
C ASN A 64 12.32 -11.95 -15.73
N LEU A 65 11.43 -10.98 -15.92
CA LEU A 65 10.39 -10.66 -14.93
C LEU A 65 9.45 -11.85 -14.69
N GLN A 66 9.01 -12.53 -15.75
CA GLN A 66 8.11 -13.68 -15.65
C GLN A 66 8.67 -14.85 -14.84
N HIS A 67 9.98 -14.91 -14.59
CA HIS A 67 10.61 -15.99 -13.81
C HIS A 67 10.88 -15.62 -12.35
N ASN A 68 10.69 -14.37 -11.94
CA ASN A 68 11.08 -13.93 -10.60
C ASN A 68 10.18 -12.81 -10.07
N ILE A 69 9.46 -13.11 -8.99
CA ILE A 69 8.54 -12.18 -8.34
C ILE A 69 9.24 -11.01 -7.64
N GLU A 70 10.47 -11.20 -7.16
CA GLU A 70 11.27 -10.14 -6.57
C GLU A 70 11.71 -9.13 -7.63
N LEU A 71 12.09 -9.61 -8.82
CA LEU A 71 12.39 -8.74 -9.96
C LEU A 71 11.16 -7.95 -10.40
N TRP A 72 9.98 -8.57 -10.37
CA TRP A 72 8.72 -7.86 -10.58
C TRP A 72 8.51 -6.73 -9.59
N CYS A 73 8.68 -7.00 -8.29
CA CYS A 73 8.47 -6.00 -7.25
C CYS A 73 9.45 -4.83 -7.39
N SER A 74 10.73 -5.13 -7.61
CA SER A 74 11.76 -4.11 -7.82
C SER A 74 11.47 -3.25 -9.05
N ALA A 75 11.11 -3.86 -10.19
CA ALA A 75 10.86 -3.12 -11.43
C ALA A 75 9.60 -2.25 -11.36
N LEU A 76 8.55 -2.72 -10.69
CA LEU A 76 7.32 -1.95 -10.48
C LEU A 76 7.54 -0.77 -9.53
N GLU A 77 8.27 -0.98 -8.44
CA GLU A 77 8.64 0.11 -7.54
C GLU A 77 9.56 1.11 -8.24
N GLU A 78 10.58 0.68 -8.99
CA GLU A 78 11.46 1.60 -9.72
C GLU A 78 10.69 2.45 -10.74
N GLN A 79 9.75 1.84 -11.46
CA GLN A 79 9.00 2.52 -12.52
C GLN A 79 7.92 3.48 -11.98
N PHE A 80 7.17 3.06 -10.95
CA PHE A 80 5.93 3.72 -10.53
C PHE A 80 6.00 4.35 -9.14
N ARG A 81 7.12 4.24 -8.44
CA ARG A 81 7.32 4.98 -7.19
C ARG A 81 7.41 6.48 -7.50
N PHE A 82 6.72 7.26 -6.69
CA PHE A 82 6.87 8.71 -6.77
C PHE A 82 8.27 9.11 -6.31
N ALA A 83 8.80 10.21 -6.84
CA ALA A 83 10.04 10.76 -6.33
C ALA A 83 9.91 11.01 -4.81
N PRO A 84 10.91 10.67 -3.98
CA PRO A 84 10.84 10.84 -2.53
C PRO A 84 10.45 12.27 -2.11
N GLU A 85 10.87 13.28 -2.86
CA GLU A 85 10.51 14.68 -2.63
C GLU A 85 9.00 14.94 -2.78
N VAL A 86 8.36 14.29 -3.74
CA VAL A 86 6.90 14.38 -3.98
C VAL A 86 6.15 13.67 -2.86
N GLU A 87 6.64 12.53 -2.40
CA GLU A 87 6.03 11.76 -1.30
C GLU A 87 6.19 12.48 0.03
N LEU A 88 7.34 13.09 0.28
CA LEU A 88 7.57 13.93 1.45
C LEU A 88 6.67 15.16 1.43
N THR A 89 6.53 15.81 0.28
CA THR A 89 5.62 16.95 0.11
C THR A 89 4.17 16.53 0.39
N LYS A 90 3.73 15.38 -0.14
CA LYS A 90 2.40 14.82 0.13
C LYS A 90 2.22 14.53 1.62
N LEU A 91 3.21 13.91 2.28
CA LEU A 91 3.15 13.58 3.70
C LEU A 91 3.10 14.85 4.58
N GLN A 92 3.90 15.87 4.27
CA GLN A 92 3.90 17.14 4.99
C GLN A 92 2.60 17.94 4.79
N ALA A 93 1.99 17.84 3.61
CA ALA A 93 0.71 18.45 3.30
C ALA A 93 -0.48 17.67 3.89
N LEU A 94 -0.29 16.37 4.18
CA LEU A 94 -1.33 15.49 4.72
C LEU A 94 -1.72 15.95 6.13
N LYS A 95 -2.94 16.45 6.26
CA LYS A 95 -3.53 16.84 7.55
C LYS A 95 -4.95 16.34 7.66
N TYR A 96 -5.30 15.82 8.83
CA TYR A 96 -6.68 15.47 9.15
C TYR A 96 -7.29 16.60 9.97
N THR A 97 -8.28 17.28 9.39
CA THR A 97 -8.84 18.52 9.94
C THR A 97 -10.21 18.30 10.59
N VAL A 98 -10.66 19.28 11.37
CA VAL A 98 -12.04 19.31 11.91
C VAL A 98 -13.07 19.29 10.79
N GLN A 99 -12.73 19.89 9.64
CA GLN A 99 -13.62 19.88 8.48
C GLN A 99 -13.75 18.47 7.89
N ASP A 100 -12.65 17.72 7.78
CA ASP A 100 -12.69 16.32 7.33
C ASP A 100 -13.57 15.46 8.25
N ALA A 101 -13.48 15.68 9.57
CA ALA A 101 -14.35 15.01 10.54
C ALA A 101 -15.83 15.43 10.42
N ARG A 102 -16.11 16.70 10.08
CA ARG A 102 -17.47 17.19 9.82
C ARG A 102 -18.06 16.67 8.52
N GLU A 103 -17.20 16.39 7.54
CA GLU A 103 -17.52 15.78 6.26
C GLU A 103 -17.63 14.25 6.33
N ASP A 104 -17.56 13.66 7.54
CA ASP A 104 -17.62 12.22 7.78
C ASP A 104 -16.54 11.43 7.01
N ARG A 105 -15.38 12.05 6.77
CA ARG A 105 -14.25 11.33 6.19
C ARG A 105 -13.72 10.34 7.20
N ASN A 106 -13.39 9.14 6.72
CA ASN A 106 -12.90 8.09 7.59
C ASN A 106 -11.46 8.38 8.05
N PRO A 107 -11.20 8.51 9.37
CA PRO A 107 -9.85 8.72 9.88
C PRO A 107 -8.93 7.51 9.63
N VAL A 108 -9.48 6.31 9.42
CA VAL A 108 -8.71 5.11 9.07
C VAL A 108 -8.03 5.27 7.71
N ASP A 109 -8.78 5.76 6.71
CA ASP A 109 -8.25 5.96 5.35
C ASP A 109 -7.12 7.00 5.35
N PHE A 110 -7.27 8.06 6.14
CA PHE A 110 -6.23 9.06 6.37
C PHE A 110 -4.94 8.46 6.95
N VAL A 111 -5.08 7.67 8.03
CA VAL A 111 -3.95 6.99 8.68
C VAL A 111 -3.26 6.04 7.71
N GLN A 112 -4.03 5.31 6.90
CA GLN A 112 -3.49 4.38 5.92
C GLN A 112 -2.66 5.10 4.86
N ILE A 113 -3.13 6.24 4.34
CA ILE A 113 -2.36 7.08 3.42
C ILE A 113 -1.05 7.56 4.07
N ALA A 114 -1.11 8.01 5.33
CA ALA A 114 0.07 8.48 6.06
C ALA A 114 1.12 7.37 6.24
N VAL A 115 0.68 6.17 6.59
CA VAL A 115 1.56 5.00 6.77
C VAL A 115 2.21 4.61 5.45
N VAL A 116 1.46 4.55 4.35
CA VAL A 116 1.98 4.21 3.02
C VAL A 116 3.07 5.22 2.62
N LEU A 117 2.79 6.51 2.72
CA LEU A 117 3.78 7.56 2.41
C LEU A 117 5.01 7.50 3.32
N GLY A 118 4.83 7.24 4.63
CA GLY A 118 5.94 7.07 5.57
C GLY A 118 6.84 5.88 5.23
N ASN A 119 6.22 4.75 4.88
CA ASN A 119 6.94 3.55 4.45
C ASN A 119 7.74 3.80 3.16
N HIS A 120 7.18 4.53 2.19
CA HIS A 120 7.90 4.86 0.96
C HIS A 120 9.12 5.75 1.22
N LEU A 121 9.08 6.61 2.24
CA LEU A 121 10.20 7.47 2.60
C LEU A 121 11.27 6.74 3.44
N GLY A 122 11.10 5.44 3.68
CA GLY A 122 12.00 4.67 4.54
C GLY A 122 11.95 5.15 5.99
N ILE A 123 10.86 5.79 6.42
CA ILE A 123 10.59 6.13 7.81
C ILE A 123 10.23 4.83 8.53
N GLN A 124 11.22 3.95 8.68
CA GLN A 124 11.17 2.85 9.64
C GLN A 124 11.57 3.47 10.98
N SER A 125 10.57 3.84 11.78
CA SER A 125 10.80 4.53 13.05
C SER A 125 11.36 3.56 14.10
N PRO A 126 12.62 3.70 14.56
CA PRO A 126 12.95 3.38 15.94
C PRO A 126 12.26 4.44 16.82
N GLU A 127 11.56 3.99 17.86
CA GLU A 127 10.72 4.79 18.75
C GLU A 127 11.08 6.28 18.92
N PRO A 128 10.08 7.19 18.95
CA PRO A 128 8.71 6.92 19.38
C PRO A 128 7.78 6.58 18.22
N SER A 129 7.08 5.44 18.39
CA SER A 129 5.99 4.86 17.59
C SER A 129 5.51 5.67 16.37
N PRO A 130 5.36 5.05 15.17
CA PRO A 130 4.76 5.65 13.96
C PRO A 130 3.44 6.40 14.23
N ALA A 131 2.72 6.02 15.28
CA ALA A 131 1.51 6.67 15.70
C ALA A 131 1.67 8.09 16.26
N TRP A 132 2.82 8.41 16.85
CA TRP A 132 3.11 9.77 17.30
C TRP A 132 3.29 10.70 16.11
N GLU A 133 4.00 10.24 15.07
CA GLU A 133 4.17 11.00 13.83
C GLU A 133 2.83 11.20 13.12
N ILE A 134 2.01 10.16 13.03
CA ILE A 134 0.65 10.24 12.48
C ILE A 134 -0.24 11.16 13.33
N TYR A 135 -0.11 11.12 14.67
CA TYR A 135 -0.81 12.05 15.56
C TYR A 135 -0.47 13.50 15.28
N LEU A 136 0.79 13.83 14.95
CA LEU A 136 1.19 15.19 14.60
C LEU A 136 0.53 15.70 13.31
N LEU A 137 0.05 14.81 12.43
CA LEU A 137 -0.71 15.17 11.23
C LEU A 137 -2.17 15.53 11.52
N PHE A 138 -2.70 15.28 12.73
CA PHE A 138 -4.02 15.76 13.12
C PHE A 138 -3.99 17.26 13.45
N ASP A 139 -5.06 17.98 13.09
CA ASP A 139 -5.23 19.38 13.47
C ASP A 139 -5.11 19.57 14.99
N VAL A 140 -4.56 20.72 15.41
CA VAL A 140 -4.30 21.02 16.82
C VAL A 140 -5.58 20.94 17.68
N ASN A 141 -6.74 21.29 17.11
CA ASN A 141 -8.01 21.24 17.82
C ASN A 141 -8.52 19.80 17.98
N LEU A 142 -8.29 18.96 16.97
CA LEU A 142 -8.58 17.53 17.07
C LEU A 142 -7.66 16.86 18.10
N ARG A 143 -6.36 17.19 18.08
CA ARG A 143 -5.38 16.72 19.06
C ARG A 143 -5.76 17.07 20.51
N ARG A 144 -6.36 18.23 20.74
CA ARG A 144 -6.87 18.65 22.05
C ARG A 144 -8.15 17.90 22.48
N SER A 145 -8.98 17.49 21.52
CA SER A 145 -10.23 16.76 21.77
C SER A 145 -10.05 15.26 21.96
N ILE A 146 -9.00 14.69 21.36
CA ILE A 146 -8.61 13.29 21.56
C ILE A 146 -7.83 13.23 22.87
N ASN A 147 -8.25 12.40 23.83
CA ASN A 147 -7.45 12.07 25.00
C ASN A 147 -6.24 11.24 24.51
N ALA A 148 -5.24 11.95 24.01
CA ALA A 148 -4.39 11.56 22.87
C ALA A 148 -3.66 10.24 23.12
N GLN A 149 -3.22 9.98 24.33
CA GLN A 149 -2.42 8.78 24.62
C GLN A 149 -3.26 7.52 24.81
N GLN A 150 -4.47 7.60 25.37
CA GLN A 150 -5.28 6.41 25.65
C GLN A 150 -6.07 5.95 24.43
N ARG A 151 -6.66 6.87 23.66
CA ARG A 151 -7.41 6.51 22.44
C ARG A 151 -6.51 6.14 21.27
N LEU A 152 -5.36 6.81 21.07
CA LEU A 152 -4.39 6.32 20.09
C LEU A 152 -3.79 4.99 20.53
N ARG A 153 -3.44 4.80 21.80
CA ARG A 153 -3.00 3.46 22.25
C ARG A 153 -4.07 2.40 21.99
N GLN A 154 -5.35 2.67 22.25
CA GLN A 154 -6.44 1.72 21.94
C GLN A 154 -6.63 1.48 20.43
N LEU A 155 -6.55 2.54 19.61
CA LEU A 155 -6.59 2.40 18.15
C LEU A 155 -5.37 1.62 17.67
N LEU A 156 -4.18 1.84 18.20
CA LEU A 156 -2.98 1.13 17.77
C LEU A 156 -2.89 -0.29 18.34
N THR A 157 -3.32 -0.55 19.57
CA THR A 157 -3.32 -1.90 20.16
C THR A 157 -4.40 -2.79 19.57
N SER A 158 -5.54 -2.21 19.16
CA SER A 158 -6.49 -2.93 18.31
C SER A 158 -5.94 -3.21 16.91
N TRP A 159 -4.91 -2.48 16.47
CA TRP A 159 -4.27 -2.64 15.15
C TRP A 159 -3.02 -3.52 15.17
N THR A 160 -2.23 -3.54 16.25
CA THR A 160 -1.16 -4.53 16.48
C THR A 160 -1.72 -5.94 16.71
N MET A 161 -3.03 -6.05 16.97
CA MET A 161 -3.79 -7.32 17.00
C MET A 161 -4.29 -7.79 15.62
N PHE A 162 -3.97 -7.09 14.53
CA PHE A 162 -4.11 -7.62 13.16
C PHE A 162 -2.74 -8.09 12.64
N PRO A 163 -2.23 -9.26 13.04
CA PRO A 163 -1.53 -10.07 12.06
C PRO A 163 -2.60 -10.55 11.07
N LYS A 164 -2.32 -10.35 9.78
CA LYS A 164 -3.19 -10.62 8.63
C LYS A 164 -4.08 -9.42 8.27
N LEU A 165 -3.58 -8.64 7.30
CA LEU A 165 -4.38 -8.28 6.13
C LEU A 165 -5.44 -9.36 5.94
N ARG A 166 -6.71 -8.99 6.14
CA ARG A 166 -7.87 -9.87 5.96
C ARG A 166 -7.62 -10.66 4.68
N MET A 167 -7.28 -11.95 4.81
CA MET A 167 -7.08 -12.86 3.69
C MET A 167 -8.46 -13.15 3.11
N GLY A 168 -9.03 -12.14 2.44
CA GLY A 168 -10.12 -12.32 1.50
C GLY A 168 -9.52 -13.03 0.29
N GLY A 169 -9.98 -14.25 0.05
CA GLY A 169 -9.56 -15.06 -1.09
C GLY A 169 -9.76 -14.34 -2.42
N MET A 170 -8.89 -14.67 -3.38
CA MET A 170 -8.95 -14.34 -4.81
C MET A 170 -9.80 -13.10 -5.18
N GLY A 171 -9.35 -11.91 -4.76
CA GLY A 171 -9.77 -10.67 -5.41
C GLY A 171 -8.89 -10.40 -6.62
N GLU A 172 -9.45 -9.95 -7.75
CA GLU A 172 -8.64 -9.48 -8.88
C GLU A 172 -7.99 -8.12 -8.50
N PHE A 173 -6.65 -8.07 -8.55
CA PHE A 173 -5.88 -6.84 -8.32
C PHE A 173 -5.59 -6.15 -9.64
N ILE A 174 -5.69 -4.83 -9.67
CA ILE A 174 -5.36 -4.04 -10.85
C ILE A 174 -4.44 -2.90 -10.45
N LEU A 175 -3.27 -2.83 -11.08
CA LEU A 175 -2.41 -1.64 -11.08
C LEU A 175 -2.78 -0.80 -12.31
N ARG A 176 -3.16 0.46 -12.11
CA ARG A 176 -3.60 1.39 -13.17
C ARG A 176 -2.50 2.33 -13.60
#